data_AF-A0A7W5IF00-F1
#
_entry.id   AF-A0A7W5IF00-F1
#
_cell.length_a   1.000
_cell.length_b   1.000
_cell.length_c   1.000
_cell.angle_alpha   90.00
_cell.angle_beta   90.00
_cell.angle_gamma   90.00
#
_symmetry.space_group_name_H-M   'P 1'
#
loop_
_entity.id
_entity.type
_entity.pdbx_description
1 polymer ?
#
loop_
_entity_poly.entity_id
_entity_poly.type
_entity_poly.pdbx_seq_one_letter_code
_entity_poly.pdbx_strand_id
1 'polypeptide(L)'
;MTVEQIHEEKETLSVEVNIPGHEPRKTTALFERSRKQLLARDGARCFVCNATAEESGHPLEAHHHPIERCFAEMIDWEHFKRDALAGFWGESIRSFDWASFTHWEQFVDDMTVNGLLLCKAHHTGKDEGIHALPFPIYIAQKYGRDGYQFSPVEVIHHEK
;
A
#
# COMPACT_ATOMS: atom_id res chain seq x y z
N MET A 1 -24.55 14.23 -3.77
CA MET A 1 -24.31 15.39 -4.65
C MET A 1 -23.23 15.01 -5.64
N THR A 2 -23.52 15.08 -6.93
CA THR A 2 -22.57 14.86 -8.03
C THR A 2 -21.55 15.99 -8.08
N VAL A 3 -20.32 15.70 -8.52
CA VAL A 3 -19.32 16.73 -8.84
C VAL A 3 -19.53 17.07 -10.32
N GLU A 4 -20.14 18.22 -10.60
CA GLU A 4 -20.56 18.59 -11.96
C GLU A 4 -19.54 19.47 -12.70
N GLN A 5 -18.62 20.09 -11.95
CA GLN A 5 -17.54 20.90 -12.49
C GLN A 5 -16.21 20.21 -12.18
N ILE A 6 -15.44 19.93 -13.22
CA ILE A 6 -14.12 19.33 -13.13
C ILE A 6 -13.06 20.31 -13.65
N HIS A 7 -11.93 20.38 -12.96
CA HIS A 7 -10.70 20.96 -13.47
C HIS A 7 -9.73 19.82 -13.76
N GLU A 8 -9.24 19.75 -14.99
CA GLU A 8 -8.25 18.73 -15.35
C GLU A 8 -6.88 19.15 -14.79
N GLU A 9 -6.31 18.29 -13.96
CA GLU A 9 -4.91 18.35 -13.56
C GLU A 9 -4.14 17.34 -14.39
N LYS A 10 -3.06 17.79 -15.05
CA LYS A 10 -2.21 16.93 -15.87
C LYS A 10 -0.75 17.22 -15.55
N GLU A 11 -0.07 16.19 -15.06
CA GLU A 11 1.34 16.27 -14.68
C GLU A 11 2.17 15.23 -15.43
N THR A 12 3.45 15.56 -15.65
CA THR A 12 4.47 14.60 -16.09
C THR A 12 5.45 14.44 -14.94
N LEU A 13 5.49 13.25 -14.33
CA LEU A 13 6.42 12.94 -13.24
C LEU A 13 7.63 12.18 -13.78
N SER A 14 8.83 12.63 -13.40
CA SER A 14 10.08 11.90 -13.61
C SER A 14 10.75 11.72 -12.26
N VAL A 15 11.04 10.47 -11.89
CA VAL A 15 11.68 10.11 -10.61
C VAL A 15 13.03 9.48 -10.91
N GLU A 16 14.09 10.10 -10.40
CA GLU A 16 15.45 9.56 -10.43
C GLU A 16 15.97 9.50 -8.99
N VAL A 17 16.15 8.29 -8.48
CA VAL A 17 16.60 8.04 -7.10
C VAL A 17 17.60 6.90 -7.07
N ASN A 18 18.53 6.96 -6.13
CA ASN A 18 19.42 5.85 -5.83
C ASN A 18 18.72 4.94 -4.80
N ILE A 19 18.45 3.69 -5.18
CA ILE A 19 17.95 2.67 -4.25
C ILE A 19 19.13 1.79 -3.81
N PRO A 20 19.14 1.27 -2.57
CA PRO A 20 20.19 0.34 -2.16
C PRO A 20 20.18 -0.91 -3.04
N GLY A 21 21.36 -1.43 -3.34
CA GLY A 21 21.48 -2.73 -4.00
C GLY A 21 20.94 -3.82 -3.06
N HIS A 22 20.18 -4.77 -3.61
CA HIS A 22 19.62 -5.87 -2.82
C HIS A 22 19.60 -7.14 -3.65
N GLU A 23 19.66 -8.29 -2.98
CA GLU A 23 19.50 -9.58 -3.65
C GLU A 23 18.12 -9.72 -4.33
N PRO A 24 18.00 -10.53 -5.39
CA PRO A 24 16.71 -10.84 -5.99
C PRO A 24 15.72 -11.32 -4.93
N ARG A 25 14.51 -10.77 -4.98
CA ARG A 25 13.46 -11.11 -4.01
C ARG A 25 13.14 -12.60 -4.07
N LYS A 26 13.10 -13.22 -2.90
CA LYS A 26 12.49 -14.53 -2.68
C LYS A 26 11.30 -14.35 -1.74
N THR A 27 10.19 -14.99 -2.03
CA THR A 27 9.05 -15.01 -1.11
C THR A 27 9.45 -15.79 0.14
N THR A 28 9.36 -15.16 1.31
CA THR A 28 9.66 -15.81 2.58
C THR A 28 8.43 -16.53 3.15
N ALA A 29 8.65 -17.54 3.99
CA ALA A 29 7.57 -18.23 4.69
C ALA A 29 6.80 -17.29 5.64
N LEU A 30 7.46 -16.24 6.15
CA LEU A 30 6.83 -15.16 6.90
C LEU A 30 5.79 -14.46 6.03
N PHE A 31 6.22 -13.93 4.87
CA PHE A 31 5.35 -13.23 3.93
C PHE A 31 4.12 -14.07 3.53
N GLU A 32 4.31 -15.34 3.18
CA GLU A 32 3.21 -16.20 2.77
C GLU A 32 2.17 -16.41 3.88
N ARG A 33 2.63 -16.59 5.12
CA ARG A 33 1.76 -16.77 6.28
C ARG A 33 1.03 -15.47 6.64
N SER A 34 1.77 -14.37 6.78
CA SER A 34 1.20 -13.07 7.16
C SER A 34 0.27 -12.52 6.09
N ARG A 35 0.53 -12.78 4.80
CA ARG A 35 -0.39 -12.40 3.71
C ARG A 35 -1.77 -13.05 3.86
N LYS A 36 -1.85 -14.31 4.30
CA LYS A 36 -3.14 -14.97 4.56
C LYS A 36 -3.88 -14.32 5.73
N GLN A 37 -3.14 -13.90 6.76
CA GLN A 37 -3.70 -13.19 7.90
C GLN A 37 -4.18 -11.79 7.49
N LEU A 38 -3.43 -11.08 6.65
CA LEU A 38 -3.82 -9.81 6.05
C LEU A 38 -5.12 -9.93 5.26
N LEU A 39 -5.24 -10.94 4.39
CA LEU A 39 -6.48 -11.25 3.66
C LEU A 39 -7.67 -11.46 4.60
N ALA A 40 -7.48 -12.21 5.68
CA ALA A 40 -8.55 -12.45 6.66
C ALA A 40 -8.91 -11.17 7.44
N ARG A 41 -7.92 -10.37 7.84
CA ARG A 41 -8.09 -9.10 8.57
C ARG A 41 -8.90 -8.08 7.77
N ASP A 42 -8.57 -7.93 6.49
CA ASP A 42 -9.10 -6.89 5.63
C ASP A 42 -10.31 -7.37 4.79
N GLY A 43 -10.88 -8.54 5.15
CA GLY A 43 -12.03 -9.10 4.44
C GLY A 43 -11.76 -9.44 2.97
N ALA A 44 -10.49 -9.60 2.59
CA ALA A 44 -10.04 -9.77 1.21
C ALA A 44 -10.58 -8.69 0.26
N ARG A 45 -10.48 -7.41 0.68
CA ARG A 45 -10.88 -6.24 -0.09
C ARG A 45 -9.73 -5.28 -0.34
N CYS A 46 -9.78 -4.58 -1.46
CA CYS A 46 -8.83 -3.51 -1.80
C CYS A 46 -8.94 -2.36 -0.80
N PHE A 47 -7.81 -1.84 -0.31
CA PHE A 47 -7.78 -0.71 0.61
C PHE A 47 -8.40 0.57 0.02
N VAL A 48 -8.30 0.79 -1.29
CA VAL A 48 -8.76 2.02 -1.95
C VAL A 48 -10.24 1.94 -2.28
N CYS A 49 -10.65 0.99 -3.13
CA CYS A 49 -12.02 0.90 -3.64
C CYS A 49 -12.88 -0.18 -2.98
N ASN A 50 -12.34 -0.93 -2.02
CA ASN A 50 -13.05 -1.99 -1.32
C ASN A 50 -13.50 -3.20 -2.18
N ALA A 51 -13.14 -3.23 -3.47
CA ALA A 51 -13.48 -4.35 -4.36
C ALA A 51 -12.82 -5.66 -3.91
N THR A 52 -13.54 -6.77 -4.08
CA THR A 52 -12.96 -8.12 -3.97
C THR A 52 -12.12 -8.47 -5.20
N ALA A 53 -11.44 -9.62 -5.15
CA ALA A 53 -10.73 -10.16 -6.30
C ALA A 53 -11.67 -10.45 -7.50
N GLU A 54 -12.89 -10.91 -7.22
CA GLU A 54 -13.90 -11.18 -8.24
C GLU A 54 -14.42 -9.89 -8.87
N GLU A 55 -14.74 -8.87 -8.05
CA GLU A 55 -15.25 -7.57 -8.53
C GLU A 55 -14.21 -6.83 -9.37
N SER A 56 -12.93 -6.91 -8.98
CA SER A 56 -11.82 -6.30 -9.72
C SER A 56 -11.24 -7.16 -10.86
N GLY A 57 -11.73 -8.39 -11.02
CA GLY A 57 -11.29 -9.32 -12.06
C GLY A 57 -9.87 -9.86 -11.90
N HIS A 58 -9.20 -9.62 -10.76
CA HIS A 58 -7.83 -10.02 -10.50
C HIS A 58 -7.60 -10.35 -9.02
N PRO A 59 -6.73 -11.33 -8.68
CA PRO A 59 -6.35 -11.57 -7.29
C PRO A 59 -5.80 -10.31 -6.62
N LEU A 60 -6.21 -10.05 -5.37
CA LEU A 60 -5.63 -8.95 -4.59
C LEU A 60 -4.14 -9.19 -4.29
N GLU A 61 -3.41 -8.09 -4.34
CA GLU A 61 -1.96 -8.03 -4.18
C GLU A 61 -1.62 -7.42 -2.82
N ALA A 62 -0.64 -8.01 -2.13
CA ALA A 62 -0.13 -7.45 -0.89
C ALA A 62 1.02 -6.49 -1.22
N HIS A 63 0.87 -5.26 -0.78
CA HIS A 63 1.80 -4.15 -0.95
C HIS A 63 2.50 -3.85 0.37
N HIS A 64 3.77 -3.46 0.31
CA HIS A 64 4.54 -3.12 1.52
C HIS A 64 4.25 -1.66 1.93
N HIS A 65 3.82 -1.44 3.16
CA HIS A 65 3.59 -0.08 3.68
C HIS A 65 3.68 -0.09 5.20
N PRO A 66 4.44 0.82 5.83
CA PRO A 66 5.03 2.04 5.25
C PRO A 66 6.42 1.86 4.63
N ILE A 67 7.08 0.71 4.81
CA ILE A 67 8.45 0.50 4.31
C ILE A 67 8.43 -0.45 3.12
N GLU A 68 8.75 0.07 1.94
CA GLU A 68 8.97 -0.77 0.76
C GLU A 68 10.17 -1.67 0.94
N ARG A 69 10.05 -2.90 0.43
CA ARG A 69 11.13 -3.88 0.50
C ARG A 69 12.42 -3.38 -0.15
N CYS A 70 12.34 -2.70 -1.29
CA CYS A 70 13.52 -2.21 -2.01
C CYS A 70 14.30 -1.14 -1.24
N PHE A 71 13.69 -0.51 -0.22
CA PHE A 71 14.35 0.48 0.62
C PHE A 71 14.79 -0.06 1.97
N ALA A 72 14.53 -1.33 2.30
CA ALA A 72 14.75 -1.88 3.64
C ALA A 72 16.19 -1.69 4.15
N GLU A 73 17.19 -1.78 3.27
CA GLU A 73 18.61 -1.64 3.61
C GLU A 73 19.05 -0.18 3.84
N MET A 74 18.30 0.82 3.36
CA MET A 74 18.61 2.23 3.60
C MET A 74 17.94 2.82 4.85
N ILE A 75 17.05 2.06 5.51
CA ILE A 75 16.29 2.56 6.67
C ILE A 75 17.19 2.63 7.92
N ASP A 76 17.15 3.78 8.61
CA ASP A 76 17.57 3.86 10.00
C ASP A 76 16.51 3.19 10.89
N TRP A 77 16.73 1.90 11.16
CA TRP A 77 15.80 1.07 11.92
C TRP A 77 15.65 1.48 13.38
N GLU A 78 16.67 2.09 13.99
CA GLU A 78 16.56 2.61 15.35
C GLU A 78 15.67 3.85 15.37
N HIS A 79 15.72 4.69 14.33
CA HIS A 79 14.77 5.77 14.16
C HIS A 79 13.36 5.25 13.93
N PHE A 80 13.17 4.35 12.97
CA PHE A 80 11.86 3.80 12.66
C PHE A 80 11.21 3.14 13.88
N LYS A 81 12.00 2.40 14.68
CA LYS A 81 11.55 1.80 15.95
C LYS A 81 11.08 2.84 16.96
N ARG A 82 11.73 4.00 17.09
CA ARG A 82 11.28 5.08 17.99
C ARG A 82 9.90 5.60 17.57
N ASP A 83 9.70 5.86 16.28
CA ASP A 83 8.42 6.35 15.77
C ASP A 83 7.31 5.30 15.89
N ALA A 84 7.64 4.04 15.62
CA ALA A 84 6.73 2.91 15.81
C ALA A 84 6.25 2.80 17.27
N LEU A 85 7.18 2.83 18.24
CA LEU A 85 6.86 2.78 19.67
C LEU A 85 6.08 4.02 20.14
N ALA A 86 6.30 5.18 19.53
CA ALA A 86 5.51 6.38 19.74
C ALA A 86 4.08 6.31 19.15
N GLY A 87 3.77 5.26 18.37
CA GLY A 87 2.47 5.05 17.74
C GLY A 87 2.24 5.86 16.46
N PHE A 88 3.29 6.44 15.88
CA PHE A 88 3.19 7.27 14.68
C PHE A 88 2.56 6.51 13.50
N TRP A 89 2.89 5.23 13.38
CA TRP A 89 2.41 4.35 12.31
C TRP A 89 1.19 3.50 12.68
N GLY A 90 0.57 3.78 13.83
CA GLY A 90 -0.62 3.06 14.29
C GLY A 90 -0.32 1.82 15.14
N GLU A 91 -1.40 1.21 15.65
CA GLU A 91 -1.31 0.21 16.73
C GLU A 91 -0.67 -1.11 16.33
N SER A 92 -0.90 -1.57 15.10
CA SER A 92 -0.32 -2.83 14.59
C SER A 92 1.21 -2.77 14.59
N ILE A 93 1.76 -1.66 14.09
CA ILE A 93 3.20 -1.41 14.05
C ILE A 93 3.75 -1.14 15.44
N ARG A 94 3.01 -0.41 16.30
CA ARG A 94 3.40 -0.20 17.70
C ARG A 94 3.50 -1.51 18.48
N SER A 95 2.59 -2.43 18.22
CA SER A 95 2.47 -3.73 18.92
C SER A 95 3.41 -4.82 18.39
N PHE A 96 4.17 -4.54 17.33
CA PHE A 96 5.20 -5.45 16.82
C PHE A 96 6.24 -5.75 17.92
N ASP A 97 6.84 -6.94 17.90
CA ASP A 97 7.85 -7.34 18.89
C ASP A 97 9.20 -6.65 18.63
N TRP A 98 9.25 -5.36 18.94
CA TRP A 98 10.45 -4.53 18.83
C TRP A 98 11.58 -4.94 19.78
N ALA A 99 11.29 -5.73 20.82
CA ALA A 99 12.29 -6.24 21.74
C ALA A 99 13.12 -7.37 21.10
N SER A 100 12.50 -8.18 20.25
CA SER A 100 13.17 -9.26 19.50
C SER A 100 13.56 -8.89 18.07
N PHE A 101 13.39 -7.63 17.67
CA PHE A 101 13.74 -7.14 16.35
C PHE A 101 15.26 -7.03 16.17
N THR A 102 15.79 -7.79 15.22
CA THR A 102 17.24 -7.87 14.91
C THR A 102 17.53 -7.74 13.41
N HIS A 103 16.55 -7.98 12.55
CA HIS A 103 16.71 -7.92 11.09
C HIS A 103 15.44 -7.40 10.42
N TRP A 104 15.60 -6.57 9.39
CA TRP A 104 14.50 -5.88 8.72
C TRP A 104 13.44 -6.82 8.15
N GLU A 105 13.81 -8.02 7.69
CA GLU A 105 12.87 -9.01 7.14
C GLU A 105 11.78 -9.39 8.14
N GLN A 106 12.07 -9.36 9.46
CA GLN A 106 11.07 -9.66 10.50
C GLN A 106 9.90 -8.69 10.47
N PHE A 107 10.13 -7.44 10.03
CA PHE A 107 9.11 -6.41 9.93
C PHE A 107 8.61 -6.27 8.49
N VAL A 108 9.51 -6.11 7.53
CA VAL A 108 9.16 -5.79 6.14
C VAL A 108 8.33 -6.88 5.51
N ASP A 109 8.70 -8.15 5.70
CA ASP A 109 7.95 -9.27 5.12
C ASP A 109 6.70 -9.63 5.95
N ASP A 110 6.54 -9.11 7.16
CA ASP A 110 5.36 -9.33 7.98
C ASP A 110 4.20 -8.43 7.53
N MET A 111 3.38 -8.98 6.64
CA MET A 111 2.20 -8.32 6.08
C MET A 111 1.10 -8.02 7.11
N THR A 112 1.21 -8.47 8.37
CA THR A 112 0.26 -8.06 9.42
C THR A 112 0.57 -6.66 9.95
N VAL A 113 1.81 -6.20 9.81
CA VAL A 113 2.28 -4.89 10.29
C VAL A 113 2.74 -3.99 9.15
N ASN A 114 3.30 -4.55 8.07
CA ASN A 114 3.83 -3.80 6.93
C ASN A 114 3.04 -4.09 5.63
N GLY A 115 1.78 -4.48 5.73
CA GLY A 115 0.97 -4.96 4.61
C GLY A 115 -0.30 -4.16 4.35
N LEU A 116 -0.53 -3.86 3.07
CA LEU A 116 -1.73 -3.23 2.52
C LEU A 116 -2.28 -4.10 1.37
N LEU A 117 -3.59 -4.35 1.31
CA LEU A 117 -4.19 -5.05 0.17
C LEU A 117 -4.64 -4.09 -0.91
N LEU A 118 -4.31 -4.39 -2.16
CA LEU A 118 -4.70 -3.58 -3.31
C LEU A 118 -5.16 -4.47 -4.46
N CYS A 119 -6.14 -4.01 -5.23
CA CYS A 119 -6.41 -4.58 -6.54
C CYS A 119 -5.32 -4.13 -7.53
N LYS A 120 -5.24 -4.80 -8.68
CA LYS A 120 -4.21 -4.52 -9.69
C LYS A 120 -4.20 -3.06 -10.17
N ALA A 121 -5.38 -2.46 -10.31
CA ALA A 121 -5.56 -1.04 -10.64
C ALA A 121 -4.88 -0.15 -9.58
N HIS A 122 -5.28 -0.28 -8.31
CA HIS A 122 -4.74 0.55 -7.23
C HIS A 122 -3.32 0.19 -6.77
N HIS A 123 -2.73 -0.89 -7.27
CA HIS A 123 -1.34 -1.25 -7.03
C HIS A 123 -0.41 -0.77 -8.14
N THR A 124 -0.59 -1.29 -9.36
CA THR A 124 0.34 -1.08 -10.50
C THR A 124 -0.33 -0.47 -11.72
N GLY A 125 -1.52 0.11 -11.56
CA GLY A 125 -2.16 0.87 -12.63
C GLY A 125 -1.25 2.01 -13.12
N LYS A 126 -1.38 2.36 -14.39
CA LYS A 126 -0.51 3.37 -15.00
C LYS A 126 -0.92 4.80 -14.61
N ASP A 127 -2.22 5.01 -14.51
CA ASP A 127 -2.85 6.32 -14.22
C ASP A 127 -3.72 6.24 -12.95
N GLU A 128 -3.54 5.17 -12.18
CA GLU A 128 -4.24 4.82 -10.94
C GLU A 128 -3.27 3.98 -10.10
N GLY A 129 -3.32 4.11 -8.78
CA GLY A 129 -2.52 3.28 -7.88
C GLY A 129 -1.18 3.82 -7.37
N ILE A 130 -0.68 3.09 -6.38
CA ILE A 130 0.34 3.56 -5.43
C ILE A 130 1.74 3.72 -6.03
N HIS A 131 2.08 2.93 -7.06
CA HIS A 131 3.37 3.03 -7.75
C HIS A 131 3.42 4.09 -8.85
N ALA A 132 2.28 4.68 -9.21
CA ALA A 132 2.19 5.65 -10.30
C ALA A 132 1.87 7.07 -9.81
N LEU A 133 0.94 7.20 -8.87
CA LEU A 133 0.43 8.51 -8.46
C LEU A 133 1.18 9.08 -7.26
N PRO A 134 1.44 10.40 -7.22
CA PRO A 134 1.88 11.08 -6.00
C PRO A 134 0.94 10.78 -4.83
N PHE A 135 1.50 10.55 -3.64
CA PHE A 135 0.72 10.07 -2.48
C PHE A 135 -0.59 10.87 -2.20
N PRO A 136 -0.62 12.22 -2.28
CA PRO A 136 -1.87 12.97 -2.10
C PRO A 136 -2.95 12.66 -3.16
N ILE A 137 -2.54 12.40 -4.40
CA ILE A 137 -3.43 12.05 -5.51
C ILE A 137 -3.88 10.58 -5.37
N TYR A 138 -2.96 9.69 -4.98
CA TYR A 138 -3.28 8.30 -4.67
C TYR A 138 -4.34 8.18 -3.57
N ILE A 139 -4.12 8.83 -2.43
CA ILE A 139 -5.02 8.70 -1.28
C ILE A 139 -6.39 9.35 -1.53
N ALA A 140 -6.47 10.32 -2.45
CA ALA A 140 -7.74 10.96 -2.82
C ALA A 140 -8.73 9.97 -3.44
N GLN A 141 -8.29 8.96 -4.20
CA GLN A 141 -9.17 7.93 -4.79
C GLN A 141 -10.02 7.24 -3.72
N LYS A 142 -9.41 6.90 -2.56
CA LYS A 142 -10.09 6.22 -1.45
C LYS A 142 -11.26 7.04 -0.87
N TYR A 143 -11.21 8.36 -0.99
CA TYR A 143 -12.22 9.27 -0.43
C TYR A 143 -13.04 9.99 -1.50
N GLY A 144 -12.81 9.68 -2.78
CA GLY A 144 -13.60 10.21 -3.90
C GLY A 144 -15.08 9.90 -3.71
N ARG A 145 -15.99 10.59 -4.41
CA ARG A 145 -17.41 10.21 -4.33
C ARG A 145 -17.69 9.01 -5.23
N ASP A 146 -18.65 8.18 -4.87
CA ASP A 146 -19.11 7.09 -5.74
C ASP A 146 -19.58 7.66 -7.09
N GLY A 147 -19.19 7.02 -8.18
CA GLY A 147 -19.43 7.44 -9.56
C GLY A 147 -18.53 8.58 -10.06
N TYR A 148 -17.56 9.06 -9.28
CA TYR A 148 -16.65 10.13 -9.71
C TYR A 148 -15.66 9.61 -10.76
N GLN A 149 -15.59 10.24 -11.92
CA GLN A 149 -14.56 9.95 -12.92
C GLN A 149 -13.24 10.58 -12.47
N PHE A 150 -12.35 9.77 -11.86
CA PHE A 150 -11.09 10.24 -11.31
C PHE A 150 -10.04 10.50 -12.39
N SER A 151 -9.96 9.58 -13.36
CA SER A 151 -9.08 9.65 -14.52
C SER A 151 -9.83 9.15 -15.76
N PRO A 152 -9.30 9.26 -16.98
CA PRO A 152 -9.96 8.72 -18.18
C PRO A 152 -10.24 7.21 -18.15
N VAL A 153 -9.60 6.46 -17.24
CA VAL A 153 -9.71 5.00 -17.12
C VAL A 153 -10.35 4.54 -15.82
N GLU A 154 -10.51 5.43 -14.83
CA GLU A 154 -10.99 5.09 -13.49
C GLU A 154 -12.27 5.86 -13.13
N VAL A 155 -13.29 5.12 -12.71
CA VAL A 155 -14.46 5.64 -12.02
C VAL A 155 -14.40 5.14 -10.57
N ILE A 156 -14.52 6.05 -9.62
CA ILE A 156 -14.57 5.71 -8.20
C ILE A 156 -15.84 4.94 -7.91
N HIS A 157 -15.67 3.79 -7.26
CA HIS A 157 -16.75 2.98 -6.73
C HIS A 157 -16.54 2.78 -5.24
N HIS A 158 -17.58 3.05 -4.46
CA HIS A 158 -17.65 2.65 -3.06
C HIS A 158 -18.63 1.49 -2.90
N GLU A 159 -18.54 0.77 -1.77
CA GLU A 159 -19.55 -0.23 -1.45
C GLU A 159 -20.97 0.36 -1.53
N LYS A 160 -21.90 -0.46 -2.02
CA LYS A 160 -23.34 -0.24 -1.86
C LYS A 160 -23.79 -0.74 -0.49
#